data_AF-A0ABC8UI56-F1
#
_entry.id   AF-A0ABC8UI56-F1
#
_cell.length_a   1.000
_cell.length_b   1.000
_cell.length_c   1.000
_cell.angle_alpha   90.00
_cell.angle_beta   90.00
_cell.angle_gamma   90.00
#
_symmetry.space_group_name_H-M   'P 1'
#
loop_
_entity.id
_entity.type
_entity.pdbx_description
1 polymer ?
#
loop_
_entity_poly.entity_id
_entity_poly.type
_entity_poly.pdbx_seq_one_letter_code
_entity_poly.pdbx_strand_id
1 'polypeptide(L)'
;MAASLPTTGPSSYLQSRTGVPRPSLRTCDGKATRARVAMMPIGTPRVPYRNPTEGTWQWVDIWNALYRERVIFIGQNIDEEFSNQILATMLYLDSIESSRRLYMYINGPGGDV
;
A
#
# COMPACT_ATOMS: atom_id res chain seq x y z
N MET A 1 18.17 46.59 51.34
CA MET A 1 17.90 45.39 52.14
C MET A 1 17.02 44.47 51.30
N ALA A 2 17.60 43.45 50.68
CA ALA A 2 16.88 42.35 50.02
C ALA A 2 17.64 41.07 50.38
N ALA A 3 16.93 40.13 50.99
CA ALA A 3 17.46 38.92 51.62
C ALA A 3 16.93 37.65 50.94
N SER A 4 17.84 36.68 50.77
CA SER A 4 17.69 35.21 50.84
C SER A 4 16.74 34.42 49.90
N LEU A 5 17.41 33.64 49.04
CA LEU A 5 17.17 32.32 48.40
C LEU A 5 16.26 31.32 49.19
N PRO A 6 15.67 30.23 48.61
CA PRO A 6 16.38 29.24 47.78
C PRO A 6 15.63 28.48 46.66
N THR A 7 16.48 27.77 45.90
CA THR A 7 16.26 26.73 44.89
C THR A 7 15.86 25.37 45.49
N THR A 8 14.80 24.74 45.00
CA THR A 8 14.46 23.29 45.11
C THR A 8 13.20 23.04 44.26
N GLY A 9 13.04 22.04 43.39
CA GLY A 9 13.80 20.89 42.92
C GLY A 9 12.90 20.13 41.91
N PRO A 10 13.45 19.26 41.06
CA PRO A 10 12.71 18.59 39.98
C PRO A 10 12.12 17.25 40.47
N SER A 11 10.84 16.98 40.18
CA SER A 11 10.21 15.70 40.52
C SER A 11 10.10 14.80 39.29
N SER A 12 11.07 13.88 39.22
CA SER A 12 10.94 12.46 38.90
C SER A 12 9.86 12.01 37.91
N TYR A 13 10.30 11.62 36.71
CA TYR A 13 9.84 10.39 36.09
C TYR A 13 11.03 9.64 35.49
N LEU A 14 11.45 8.61 36.22
CA LEU A 14 11.80 7.26 35.75
C LEU A 14 12.47 7.16 34.36
N GLN A 15 13.76 6.78 34.34
CA GLN A 15 14.17 5.41 34.02
C GLN A 15 13.60 4.92 32.67
N SER A 16 14.38 4.86 31.59
CA SER A 16 15.43 3.85 31.35
C SER A 16 15.01 2.93 30.21
N ARG A 17 15.94 2.71 29.27
CA ARG A 17 15.99 1.62 28.27
C ARG A 17 14.82 1.66 27.27
N THR A 18 15.05 2.06 26.02
CA THR A 18 15.73 1.19 25.06
C THR A 18 16.64 2.01 24.14
N GLY A 19 17.92 1.63 24.10
CA GLY A 19 18.85 2.15 23.11
C GLY A 19 18.46 1.64 21.73
N VAL A 20 18.10 2.54 20.83
CA VAL A 20 18.10 2.25 19.40
C VAL A 20 19.57 2.27 18.98
N PRO A 21 20.16 1.14 18.54
CA PRO A 21 21.51 1.19 18.02
C PRO A 21 21.48 2.04 16.75
N ARG A 22 22.17 3.19 16.79
CA ARG A 22 22.41 4.00 15.59
C ARG A 22 23.25 3.13 14.66
N PRO A 23 22.80 2.78 13.44
CA PRO A 23 23.62 1.99 12.54
C PRO A 23 24.82 2.85 12.16
N SER A 24 26.00 2.43 12.61
CA SER A 24 27.26 3.02 12.15
C SER A 24 27.39 2.70 10.67
N LEU A 25 27.37 3.74 9.84
CA LEU A 25 27.68 3.64 8.42
C LEU A 25 29.14 3.17 8.29
N ARG A 26 29.33 1.85 8.22
CA ARG A 26 30.59 1.27 7.78
C ARG A 26 30.69 1.53 6.29
N THR A 27 31.68 2.31 5.89
CA THR A 27 32.08 2.41 4.49
C THR A 27 32.77 1.09 4.15
N CYS A 28 32.05 0.16 3.53
CA CYS A 28 32.67 -0.99 2.90
C CYS A 28 32.72 -0.76 1.40
N ASP A 29 33.91 -0.37 0.93
CA ASP A 29 34.30 -0.48 -0.47
C ASP A 29 34.36 -1.97 -0.84
N GLY A 30 33.28 -2.46 -1.43
CA GLY A 30 33.15 -3.81 -1.96
C GLY A 30 31.90 -3.88 -2.80
N LYS A 31 32.03 -4.24 -4.08
CA LYS A 31 30.94 -4.33 -5.06
C LYS A 31 29.68 -4.92 -4.41
N ALA A 32 28.64 -4.09 -4.30
CA ALA A 32 27.34 -4.50 -3.82
C ALA A 32 26.72 -5.48 -4.81
N THR A 33 27.00 -6.77 -4.66
CA THR A 33 26.12 -7.80 -5.19
C THR A 33 24.83 -7.68 -4.39
N ARG A 34 23.91 -6.85 -4.91
CA ARG A 34 22.59 -6.57 -4.34
C ARG A 34 21.94 -7.91 -4.04
N ALA A 35 21.97 -8.32 -2.77
CA ALA A 35 21.24 -9.48 -2.30
C ALA A 35 19.80 -9.25 -2.74
N ARG A 36 19.32 -10.07 -3.69
CA ARG A 36 17.93 -10.06 -4.08
C ARG A 36 17.17 -10.43 -2.82
N VAL A 37 16.55 -9.43 -2.21
CA VAL A 37 15.47 -9.66 -1.24
C VAL A 37 14.44 -10.44 -2.03
N ALA A 38 14.50 -11.77 -1.95
CA ALA A 38 13.41 -12.61 -2.35
C ALA A 38 12.30 -12.28 -1.36
N MET A 39 11.48 -11.28 -1.73
CA MET A 39 10.25 -11.02 -1.02
C MET A 39 9.52 -12.36 -0.95
N MET A 40 9.26 -12.85 0.26
CA MET A 40 8.18 -13.81 0.43
C MET A 40 6.97 -13.22 -0.29
N PRO A 41 6.22 -13.97 -1.12
CA PRO A 41 5.04 -13.41 -1.73
C PRO A 41 4.13 -13.01 -0.58
N ILE A 42 4.07 -11.71 -0.29
CA ILE A 42 3.02 -11.14 0.52
C ILE A 42 1.77 -11.52 -0.26
N GLY A 43 1.08 -12.56 0.20
CA GLY A 43 -0.20 -12.96 -0.35
C GLY A 43 -1.09 -11.73 -0.43
N THR A 44 -2.03 -11.72 -1.37
CA THR A 44 -2.71 -10.47 -1.72
C THR A 44 -3.32 -9.81 -0.49
N PRO A 45 -2.96 -8.54 -0.19
CA PRO A 45 -3.39 -7.90 1.03
C PRO A 45 -4.91 -7.77 1.06
N ARG A 46 -5.50 -8.05 2.23
CA ARG A 46 -6.95 -7.93 2.43
C ARG A 46 -7.28 -6.61 3.09
N VAL A 47 -8.36 -5.99 2.62
CA VAL A 47 -8.87 -4.71 3.09
C VAL A 47 -10.32 -4.88 3.56
N PRO A 48 -10.72 -4.22 4.65
CA PRO A 48 -12.13 -4.19 5.06
C PRO A 48 -12.96 -3.39 4.04
N TYR A 49 -13.96 -4.02 3.46
CA TYR A 49 -14.93 -3.39 2.57
C TYR A 49 -16.33 -3.50 3.17
N ARG A 50 -17.12 -2.43 3.02
CA ARG A 50 -18.50 -2.37 3.52
C ARG A 50 -19.46 -2.49 2.35
N ASN A 51 -20.24 -3.57 2.33
CA ASN A 51 -21.27 -3.75 1.31
C ASN A 51 -22.46 -2.81 1.60
N PRO A 52 -22.95 -2.05 0.60
CA PRO A 52 -24.11 -1.17 0.78
C PRO A 52 -25.39 -1.92 1.15
N THR A 53 -25.55 -3.15 0.65
CA THR A 53 -26.79 -3.93 0.76
C THR A 53 -26.97 -4.60 2.13
N GLU A 54 -25.90 -5.16 2.70
CA GLU A 54 -25.96 -5.96 3.94
C GLU A 54 -25.43 -5.22 5.17
N GLY A 55 -24.72 -4.09 4.98
CA GLY A 55 -24.17 -3.28 6.06
C GLY A 55 -23.05 -3.93 6.88
N THR A 56 -22.70 -5.19 6.59
CA THR A 56 -21.63 -5.96 7.20
C THR A 56 -20.25 -5.64 6.62
N TRP A 57 -19.23 -5.74 7.47
CA TRP A 57 -17.83 -5.63 7.07
C TRP A 57 -17.34 -6.97 6.52
N GLN A 58 -16.79 -6.95 5.32
CA GLN A 58 -16.21 -8.12 4.67
C GLN A 58 -14.74 -7.85 4.34
N TRP A 59 -13.87 -8.81 4.63
CA TRP A 59 -12.47 -8.74 4.24
C TRP A 59 -12.35 -9.16 2.78
N VAL A 60 -12.06 -8.22 1.89
CA VAL A 60 -11.88 -8.50 0.46
C VAL A 60 -10.43 -8.31 0.06
N ASP A 61 -10.04 -8.96 -1.02
CA ASP A 61 -8.77 -8.68 -1.68
C ASP A 61 -8.73 -7.20 -2.15
N ILE A 62 -7.59 -6.54 -2.01
CA ILE A 62 -7.35 -5.19 -2.53
C ILE A 62 -7.73 -5.06 -4.01
N TRP A 63 -7.45 -6.06 -4.85
CA TRP A 63 -7.78 -5.99 -6.28
C TRP A 63 -9.30 -5.93 -6.47
N ASN A 64 -10.03 -6.74 -5.73
CA ASN A 64 -11.50 -6.75 -5.76
C ASN A 64 -12.08 -5.45 -5.22
N ALA A 65 -11.46 -4.84 -4.20
CA ALA A 65 -11.86 -3.51 -3.72
C ALA A 65 -11.66 -2.45 -4.81
N LEU A 66 -10.52 -2.48 -5.51
CA LEU A 66 -10.18 -1.53 -6.58
C LEU A 66 -11.11 -1.67 -7.80
N TYR A 67 -11.46 -2.88 -8.21
CA TYR A 67 -12.41 -3.11 -9.30
C TYR A 67 -13.80 -2.54 -8.99
N ARG A 68 -14.25 -2.60 -7.73
CA ARG A 68 -15.52 -1.97 -7.31
C ARG A 68 -15.47 -0.45 -7.36
N GLU A 69 -14.30 0.13 -7.12
CA GLU A 69 -14.01 1.55 -7.31
C GLU A 69 -13.73 1.93 -8.77
N ARG A 70 -13.94 1.02 -9.72
CA ARG A 70 -13.75 1.23 -11.17
C ARG A 70 -12.30 1.49 -11.56
N VAL A 71 -11.37 0.91 -10.81
CA VAL A 71 -9.93 0.97 -11.07
C VAL A 71 -9.46 -0.37 -11.62
N ILE A 72 -8.99 -0.38 -12.87
CA ILE A 72 -8.49 -1.56 -13.57
C ILE A 72 -6.96 -1.50 -13.63
N PHE A 73 -6.29 -2.59 -13.25
CA PHE A 73 -4.83 -2.71 -13.34
C PHE A 73 -4.45 -3.74 -14.39
N ILE A 74 -3.61 -3.34 -15.34
CA ILE A 74 -3.02 -4.21 -16.35
C ILE A 74 -1.55 -4.39 -15.99
N GLY A 75 -1.20 -5.58 -15.50
CA GLY A 75 0.16 -5.92 -15.06
C GLY A 75 0.90 -6.92 -15.95
N GLN A 76 0.20 -7.50 -16.92
CA GLN A 76 0.64 -8.67 -17.68
C GLN A 76 0.59 -8.40 -19.19
N ASN A 77 1.06 -9.37 -19.98
CA ASN A 77 0.94 -9.30 -21.43
C ASN A 77 -0.54 -9.23 -21.84
N ILE A 78 -0.83 -8.40 -22.84
CA ILE A 78 -2.17 -8.21 -23.36
C ILE A 78 -2.36 -9.15 -24.55
N ASP A 79 -2.99 -10.30 -24.27
CA ASP A 79 -3.44 -11.26 -25.29
C ASP A 79 -4.88 -10.94 -25.76
N GLU A 80 -5.33 -11.52 -26.87
CA GLU A 80 -6.69 -11.31 -27.41
C GLU A 80 -7.78 -11.67 -26.39
N GLU A 81 -7.66 -12.81 -25.71
CA GLU A 81 -8.63 -13.24 -24.70
C GLU A 81 -8.69 -12.25 -23.52
N PHE A 82 -7.52 -11.81 -23.04
CA PHE A 82 -7.43 -10.86 -21.95
C PHE A 82 -7.99 -9.48 -22.32
N SER A 83 -7.75 -9.05 -23.57
CA SER A 83 -8.33 -7.83 -24.13
C SER A 83 -9.85 -7.87 -24.13
N ASN A 84 -10.43 -8.99 -24.55
CA ASN A 84 -11.88 -9.20 -24.54
C ASN A 84 -12.46 -9.15 -23.11
N GLN A 85 -11.75 -9.70 -22.13
CA GLN A 85 -12.15 -9.62 -20.72
C GLN A 85 -12.12 -8.18 -20.17
N ILE A 86 -11.10 -7.39 -20.52
CA ILE A 86 -11.02 -5.97 -20.13
C ILE A 86 -12.16 -5.18 -20.77
N LEU A 87 -12.42 -5.41 -22.07
CA LEU A 87 -13.51 -4.75 -22.80
C LEU A 87 -14.87 -5.07 -22.16
N ALA A 88 -15.15 -6.33 -21.88
CA ALA A 88 -16.38 -6.75 -21.22
C ALA A 88 -16.53 -6.09 -19.83
N THR A 89 -15.44 -6.02 -19.07
CA THR A 89 -15.44 -5.37 -17.74
C THR A 89 -15.72 -3.87 -17.85
N MET A 90 -15.13 -3.18 -18.83
CA MET A 90 -15.41 -1.76 -19.08
C MET A 90 -16.88 -1.53 -19.43
N LEU A 91 -17.43 -2.29 -20.38
CA LEU A 91 -18.82 -2.16 -20.80
C LEU A 91 -19.79 -2.43 -19.64
N TYR A 92 -19.47 -3.41 -18.80
CA TYR A 92 -20.24 -3.70 -17.60
C TYR A 92 -20.24 -2.53 -16.61
N LEU A 93 -19.06 -1.99 -16.29
CA LEU A 93 -18.95 -0.86 -15.35
C LEU A 93 -19.65 0.41 -15.88
N ASP A 94 -19.58 0.65 -17.19
CA ASP A 94 -20.27 1.77 -17.85
C ASP A 94 -21.80 1.59 -17.81
N SER A 95 -22.29 0.36 -17.97
CA SER A 95 -23.72 0.05 -17.92
C SER A 95 -24.37 0.29 -16.54
N ILE A 96 -23.61 0.11 -15.45
CA ILE A 96 -24.12 0.30 -14.08
C ILE A 96 -24.24 1.79 -13.77
N GLU A 97 -23.22 2.56 -14.13
CA GLU A 97 -23.27 4.02 -14.00
C GLU A 97 -22.26 4.64 -14.97
N SER A 98 -22.78 5.33 -15.99
CA SER A 98 -21.99 5.97 -17.04
C SER A 98 -21.46 7.36 -16.66
N SER A 99 -21.90 7.91 -15.52
CA SER A 99 -21.50 9.23 -15.05
C SER A 99 -20.16 9.24 -14.30
N ARG A 100 -19.70 8.08 -13.79
CA ARG A 100 -18.42 7.95 -13.10
C ARG A 100 -17.31 7.58 -14.06
N ARG A 101 -16.15 8.22 -13.86
CA ARG A 101 -14.93 7.96 -14.63
C ARG A 101 -14.35 6.58 -14.30
N LEU A 102 -13.80 5.94 -15.32
CA LEU A 102 -13.02 4.71 -15.22
C LEU A 102 -11.53 5.07 -15.16
N TYR A 103 -10.79 4.44 -14.24
CA TYR A 103 -9.35 4.63 -14.13
C TYR A 103 -8.63 3.33 -14.53
N MET A 104 -7.72 3.44 -15.49
CA MET A 104 -6.90 2.33 -15.93
C MET A 104 -5.43 2.62 -15.65
N TYR A 105 -4.79 1.70 -14.94
CA TYR A 105 -3.36 1.70 -14.69
C TYR A 105 -2.71 0.61 -15.53
N ILE A 106 -1.82 1.03 -16.43
CA ILE A 106 -1.14 0.13 -17.37
C ILE A 106 0.33 0.01 -16.94
N ASN A 107 0.73 -1.22 -16.65
CA ASN A 107 2.09 -1.60 -16.30
C ASN A 107 2.38 -2.99 -16.92
N GLY A 108 2.57 -3.04 -18.23
CA GLY A 108 2.81 -4.28 -18.96
C GLY A 108 3.85 -4.12 -20.06
N PRO A 109 4.47 -5.23 -20.52
CA PRO A 109 5.47 -5.22 -21.59
C PRO A 109 4.87 -4.91 -22.98
N GLY A 110 3.55 -4.77 -23.08
CA GLY A 110 2.80 -4.62 -24.33
C GLY A 110 1.90 -5.83 -24.58
N GLY A 111 1.45 -5.95 -25.82
CA GLY A 111 0.58 -7.03 -26.30
C GLY A 111 0.63 -7.16 -27.82
N ASP A 112 -0.25 -8.02 -28.32
CA ASP A 112 -0.45 -8.23 -29.76
C ASP A 112 -1.28 -7.08 -30.38
N VAL A 113 -1.05 -6.74 -31.65
CA VAL A 113 -1.69 -5.60 -32.37
C VAL A 113 -2.53 -6.08 -33.54
#